data_AF-A0A4P6DBS2-F1
#
_entry.id   AF-A0A4P6DBS2-F1
#
_cell.length_a   1.000
_cell.length_b   1.000
_cell.length_c   1.000
_cell.angle_alpha   90.00
_cell.angle_beta   90.00
_cell.angle_gamma   90.00
#
_symmetry.space_group_name_H-M   'P 1'
#
loop_
_entity.id
_entity.type
_entity.pdbx_description
1 polymer ?
#
loop_
_entity_poly.entity_id
_entity_poly.type
_entity_poly.pdbx_seq_one_letter_code
_entity_poly.pdbx_strand_id
1 'polypeptide(L)'
;MNIIIFYCLAVLAIANSQAATQPILWNEQIDFLLMWFDYASGIGNLTTVRIPDMVTDKITIRGAKLENVATLIRDSDVYMEESKMDEIKIYGNFKLGKFKLMVNDFRYKSYVGPANFTSSTNSLKVSCKLVNHTKPGRCFMTWEIFKLSPFMDIIMYSNHKNYNNRDISEEVNRDILPELNKFMNSYKYQKF
;
A
#
# COMPACT_ATOMS: atom_id res chain seq x y z
N MET A 1 2.70 -9.61 10.87
CA MET A 1 3.08 -9.03 9.56
C MET A 1 2.50 -7.63 9.34
N ASN A 2 1.34 -7.29 9.93
CA ASN A 2 0.83 -5.91 10.07
C ASN A 2 1.60 -5.04 11.09
N ILE A 3 2.88 -5.34 11.32
CA ILE A 3 3.67 -4.77 12.41
C ILE A 3 4.95 -4.14 11.85
N ILE A 4 5.56 -4.69 10.80
CA ILE A 4 6.90 -4.25 10.37
C ILE A 4 6.84 -2.94 9.56
N ILE A 5 5.98 -2.84 8.55
CA ILE A 5 5.74 -1.57 7.82
C ILE A 5 5.22 -0.49 8.79
N PHE A 6 4.36 -0.90 9.74
CA PHE A 6 3.74 0.00 10.72
C PHE A 6 4.73 0.54 11.77
N TYR A 7 5.70 -0.27 12.22
CA TYR A 7 6.75 0.17 13.14
C TYR A 7 7.77 1.10 12.46
N CYS A 8 8.10 0.88 11.18
CA CYS A 8 8.99 1.78 10.44
C CYS A 8 8.40 3.21 10.34
N LEU A 9 7.08 3.32 10.16
CA LEU A 9 6.34 4.60 10.13
C LEU A 9 6.13 5.24 11.51
N ALA A 10 6.09 4.45 12.59
CA ALA A 10 6.03 4.98 13.96
C ALA A 10 7.40 5.47 14.47
N VAL A 11 8.50 4.81 14.09
CA VAL A 11 9.87 5.25 14.40
C VAL A 11 10.21 6.56 13.67
N LEU A 12 9.68 6.76 12.45
CA LEU A 12 9.74 8.00 11.67
C LEU A 12 9.27 9.25 12.41
N ALA A 13 8.22 9.11 13.22
CA ALA A 13 7.60 10.21 13.94
C ALA A 13 8.37 10.65 15.19
N ILE A 14 9.11 9.71 15.80
CA ILE A 14 9.76 9.92 17.10
C ILE A 14 11.21 10.41 16.93
N ALA A 15 11.87 10.07 15.83
CA ALA A 15 13.29 10.39 15.66
C ALA A 15 13.59 11.86 15.29
N ASN A 16 12.64 12.63 14.73
CA ASN A 16 12.97 13.84 13.97
C ASN A 16 12.11 15.08 14.24
N SER A 17 11.54 15.24 15.43
CA SER A 17 10.77 16.44 15.80
C SER A 17 11.57 17.76 15.83
N GLN A 18 12.86 17.76 15.45
CA GLN A 18 13.72 18.95 15.37
C GLN A 18 14.23 19.29 13.95
N ALA A 19 13.99 18.45 12.93
CA ALA A 19 14.49 18.67 11.55
C ALA A 19 13.42 19.24 10.59
N ALA A 20 12.41 19.92 11.13
CA ALA A 20 11.10 20.13 10.52
C ALA A 20 11.01 21.16 9.37
N THR A 21 12.10 21.56 8.70
CA THR A 21 12.04 22.66 7.72
C THR A 21 12.56 22.36 6.31
N GLN A 22 12.95 21.12 5.97
CA GLN A 22 13.44 20.81 4.61
C GLN A 22 12.78 19.55 3.99
N PRO A 23 11.98 19.69 2.91
CA PRO A 23 11.38 18.56 2.19
C PRO A 23 12.39 17.52 1.67
N ILE A 24 13.62 17.94 1.36
CA ILE A 24 14.68 17.04 0.86
C ILE A 24 15.03 15.97 1.91
N LEU A 25 15.19 16.35 3.17
CA LEU A 25 15.56 15.43 4.24
C LEU A 25 14.49 14.35 4.49
N TRP A 26 13.21 14.70 4.36
CA TRP A 26 12.11 13.74 4.53
C TRP A 26 12.06 12.70 3.43
N ASN A 27 12.26 13.13 2.18
CA ASN A 27 12.32 12.22 1.04
C ASN A 27 13.46 11.22 1.19
N GLU A 28 14.66 11.69 1.57
CA GLU A 28 15.82 10.82 1.81
C GLU A 28 15.60 9.85 2.98
N GLN A 29 14.97 10.30 4.07
CA GLN A 29 14.64 9.43 5.21
C GLN A 29 13.64 8.34 4.84
N ILE A 30 12.60 8.68 4.07
CA ILE A 30 11.62 7.71 3.59
C ILE A 30 12.29 6.70 2.67
N ASP A 31 13.12 7.16 1.72
CA ASP A 31 13.82 6.29 0.79
C ASP A 31 14.79 5.34 1.53
N PHE A 32 15.52 5.85 2.53
CA PHE A 32 16.40 5.04 3.38
C PHE A 32 15.64 3.94 4.13
N LEU A 33 14.43 4.22 4.62
CA LEU A 33 13.62 3.23 5.31
C LEU A 33 13.04 2.18 4.37
N LEU A 34 12.62 2.59 3.18
CA LEU A 34 12.16 1.66 2.15
C LEU A 34 13.30 0.72 1.73
N MET A 35 14.52 1.24 1.61
CA MET A 35 15.72 0.42 1.38
C MET A 35 15.97 -0.59 2.52
N TRP A 36 15.85 -0.17 3.79
CA TRP A 36 15.98 -1.09 4.92
C TRP A 36 14.87 -2.14 4.96
N PHE A 37 13.64 -1.76 4.59
CA PHE A 37 12.53 -2.69 4.48
C PHE A 37 12.78 -3.75 3.40
N ASP A 38 13.30 -3.35 2.24
CA ASP A 38 13.71 -4.27 1.17
C ASP A 38 14.78 -5.24 1.68
N TYR A 39 15.85 -4.72 2.29
CA TYR A 39 16.92 -5.52 2.88
C TYR A 39 16.42 -6.53 3.93
N ALA A 40 15.61 -6.07 4.89
CA ALA A 40 15.03 -6.91 5.92
C ALA A 40 14.05 -7.95 5.34
N SER A 41 13.31 -7.59 4.29
CA SER A 41 12.40 -8.51 3.61
C SER A 41 13.15 -9.62 2.88
N GLY A 42 14.32 -9.31 2.31
CA GLY A 42 15.22 -10.30 1.72
C GLY A 42 15.72 -11.32 2.74
N ILE A 43 16.17 -10.87 3.91
CA ILE A 43 16.63 -11.77 5.00
C ILE A 43 15.48 -12.60 5.55
N GLY A 44 14.32 -11.97 5.79
CA GLY A 44 13.14 -12.62 6.36
C GLY A 44 12.34 -13.49 5.39
N ASN A 45 12.76 -13.59 4.12
CA ASN A 45 12.03 -14.24 3.03
C ASN A 45 10.57 -13.74 2.91
N LEU A 46 10.36 -12.46 3.17
CA LEU A 46 9.08 -11.76 3.05
C LEU A 46 8.84 -11.37 1.58
N THR A 47 8.72 -12.39 0.73
CA THR A 47 8.54 -12.23 -0.72
C THR A 47 7.08 -11.99 -1.10
N THR A 48 6.14 -12.40 -0.24
CA THR A 48 4.70 -12.32 -0.50
C THR A 48 3.89 -11.87 0.70
N VAL A 49 2.81 -11.13 0.44
CA VAL A 49 1.80 -10.73 1.42
C VAL A 49 0.45 -11.30 1.02
N ARG A 50 -0.25 -11.91 1.97
CA ARG A 50 -1.62 -12.41 1.73
C ARG A 50 -2.58 -11.23 1.65
N ILE A 51 -3.38 -11.20 0.59
CA ILE A 51 -4.49 -10.28 0.44
C ILE A 51 -5.75 -11.00 0.92
N PRO A 52 -6.59 -10.35 1.74
CA PRO A 52 -7.86 -10.93 2.18
C PRO A 52 -8.74 -11.35 1.01
N ASP A 53 -9.55 -12.39 1.25
CA ASP A 53 -10.55 -12.82 0.28
C ASP A 53 -11.59 -11.72 0.07
N MET A 54 -12.00 -11.53 -1.19
CA MET A 54 -12.96 -10.52 -1.60
C MET A 54 -14.02 -11.15 -2.51
N VAL A 55 -15.28 -10.83 -2.24
CA VAL A 55 -16.42 -11.31 -3.03
C VAL A 55 -17.35 -10.13 -3.30
N THR A 56 -17.55 -9.83 -4.57
CA THR A 56 -18.56 -8.89 -5.06
C THR A 56 -19.60 -9.64 -5.90
N ASP A 57 -20.61 -8.93 -6.38
CA ASP A 57 -21.62 -9.46 -7.32
C ASP A 57 -21.01 -9.93 -8.65
N LYS A 58 -19.87 -9.35 -9.04
CA LYS A 58 -19.22 -9.62 -10.34
C LYS A 58 -17.91 -10.38 -10.26
N ILE A 59 -17.19 -10.26 -9.14
CA ILE A 59 -15.82 -10.75 -9.01
C ILE A 59 -15.63 -11.48 -7.68
N THR A 60 -15.00 -12.64 -7.73
CA THR A 60 -14.48 -13.34 -6.54
C THR A 60 -12.97 -13.45 -6.63
N ILE A 61 -12.28 -13.07 -5.56
CA ILE A 61 -10.84 -13.26 -5.36
C ILE A 61 -10.65 -14.02 -4.05
N ARG A 62 -10.05 -15.21 -4.10
CA ARG A 62 -9.68 -15.96 -2.91
C ARG A 62 -8.26 -16.49 -2.95
N GLY A 63 -7.64 -16.55 -1.78
CA GLY A 63 -6.27 -17.03 -1.62
C GLY A 63 -5.25 -16.14 -2.34
N ALA A 64 -5.52 -14.83 -2.39
CA ALA A 64 -4.69 -13.89 -3.10
C ALA A 64 -3.36 -13.61 -2.37
N LYS A 65 -2.27 -13.51 -3.13
CA LYS A 65 -0.93 -13.18 -2.64
C LYS A 65 -0.31 -12.12 -3.53
N LEU A 66 0.06 -11.01 -2.92
CA LEU A 66 0.84 -9.95 -3.55
C LEU A 66 2.33 -10.29 -3.41
N GLU A 67 3.02 -10.48 -4.53
CA GLU A 67 4.46 -10.68 -4.55
C GLU A 67 5.21 -9.35 -4.63
N ASN A 68 6.53 -9.40 -4.39
CA ASN A 68 7.46 -8.29 -4.57
C ASN A 68 7.13 -7.06 -3.73
N VAL A 69 6.55 -7.24 -2.54
CA VAL A 69 6.24 -6.13 -1.64
C VAL A 69 7.49 -5.36 -1.23
N ALA A 70 8.64 -6.04 -1.19
CA ALA A 70 9.96 -5.43 -0.96
C ALA A 70 10.32 -4.35 -1.99
N THR A 71 9.71 -4.35 -3.18
CA THR A 71 9.91 -3.33 -4.23
C THR A 71 9.14 -2.03 -3.98
N LEU A 72 8.64 -1.82 -2.76
CA LEU A 72 7.94 -0.58 -2.39
C LEU A 72 8.91 0.60 -2.46
N ILE A 73 8.58 1.56 -3.30
CA ILE A 73 9.34 2.79 -3.52
C ILE A 73 8.40 3.99 -3.43
N ARG A 74 9.00 5.16 -3.25
CA ARG A 74 8.29 6.43 -3.32
C ARG A 74 7.95 6.76 -4.77
N ASP A 75 6.72 7.21 -5.02
CA ASP A 75 6.20 7.56 -6.36
C ASP A 75 6.25 9.07 -6.62
N SER A 76 6.23 9.88 -5.57
CA SER A 76 6.38 11.33 -5.62
C SER A 76 7.02 11.84 -4.33
N ASP A 77 7.39 13.12 -4.29
CA ASP A 77 7.83 13.74 -3.04
C ASP A 77 6.79 13.59 -1.92
N VAL A 78 7.31 13.39 -0.72
CA VAL A 78 6.56 13.40 0.54
C VAL A 78 6.57 14.82 1.06
N TYR A 79 5.39 15.29 1.44
CA TYR A 79 5.21 16.62 1.99
C TYR A 79 4.74 16.52 3.44
N MET A 80 5.08 17.56 4.21
CA MET A 80 4.74 17.67 5.61
C MET A 80 4.05 19.03 5.87
N GLU A 81 2.88 19.03 6.49
CA GLU A 81 2.27 20.24 7.10
C GLU A 81 2.51 20.22 8.59
N GLU A 82 2.90 21.37 9.14
CA GLU A 82 2.59 21.71 10.52
C GLU A 82 1.24 22.40 10.54
N SER A 83 0.18 21.64 10.82
CA SER A 83 -1.19 22.17 10.76
C SER A 83 -1.58 22.91 12.05
N LYS A 84 -0.97 22.54 13.20
CA LYS A 84 -1.10 23.16 14.52
C LYS A 84 0.19 22.94 15.32
N MET A 85 0.36 23.68 16.43
CA MET A 85 1.53 23.61 17.33
C MET A 85 1.96 22.19 17.74
N ASP A 86 1.03 21.24 17.76
CA ASP A 86 1.23 19.87 18.23
C ASP A 86 0.86 18.81 17.17
N GLU A 87 0.66 19.21 15.91
CA GLU A 87 0.13 18.34 14.86
C GLU A 87 0.92 18.45 13.56
N ILE A 88 1.54 17.34 13.18
CA ILE A 88 2.25 17.18 11.92
C ILE A 88 1.44 16.26 11.02
N LYS A 89 1.21 16.66 9.78
CA LYS A 89 0.60 15.81 8.75
C LYS A 89 1.65 15.45 7.72
N ILE A 90 1.76 14.17 7.40
CA ILE A 90 2.63 13.65 6.35
C ILE A 90 1.75 13.09 5.25
N TYR A 91 2.09 13.37 4.00
CA TYR A 91 1.38 12.86 2.84
C TYR A 91 2.33 12.58 1.69
N GLY A 92 2.13 11.44 1.03
CA GLY A 92 2.96 11.00 -0.08
C GLY A 92 2.29 9.92 -0.91
N ASN A 93 2.86 9.66 -2.09
CA ASN A 93 2.45 8.57 -2.95
C ASN A 93 3.57 7.52 -3.02
N PHE A 94 3.18 6.25 -3.02
CA PHE A 94 4.07 5.11 -3.02
C PHE A 94 3.63 4.10 -4.07
N LYS A 95 4.56 3.33 -4.60
CA LYS A 95 4.27 2.27 -5.57
C LYS A 95 5.17 1.05 -5.35
N LEU A 96 4.71 -0.09 -5.83
CA LEU A 96 5.54 -1.27 -6.01
C LEU A 96 6.24 -1.18 -7.36
N GLY A 97 7.56 -1.27 -7.36
CA GLY A 97 8.36 -1.33 -8.59
C GLY A 97 7.99 -2.54 -9.46
N LYS A 98 7.49 -3.63 -8.86
CA LYS A 98 6.98 -4.81 -9.58
C LYS A 98 5.67 -5.30 -8.99
N PHE A 99 4.53 -4.90 -9.56
CA PHE A 99 3.24 -5.43 -9.13
C PHE A 99 2.98 -6.82 -9.70
N LYS A 100 2.78 -7.80 -8.82
CA LYS A 100 2.28 -9.13 -9.19
C LYS A 100 1.34 -9.66 -8.12
N LEU A 101 0.10 -9.90 -8.49
CA LEU A 101 -0.93 -10.49 -7.63
C LEU A 101 -1.27 -11.88 -8.15
N MET A 102 -1.01 -12.90 -7.36
CA MET A 102 -1.42 -14.27 -7.66
C MET A 102 -2.72 -14.59 -6.94
N VAL A 103 -3.68 -15.19 -7.63
CA VAL A 103 -5.00 -15.54 -7.08
C VAL A 103 -5.30 -17.00 -7.37
N ASN A 104 -5.66 -17.76 -6.34
CA ASN A 104 -5.91 -19.19 -6.45
C ASN A 104 -7.31 -19.51 -7.00
N ASP A 105 -8.33 -18.77 -6.56
CA ASP A 105 -9.70 -18.86 -7.08
C ASP A 105 -10.17 -17.45 -7.47
N PHE A 106 -10.03 -17.16 -8.77
CA PHE A 106 -10.56 -15.97 -9.40
C PHE A 106 -11.79 -16.33 -10.21
N ARG A 107 -12.89 -15.60 -9.98
CA ARG A 107 -14.13 -15.75 -10.74
C ARG A 107 -14.51 -14.42 -11.34
N TYR A 108 -14.70 -14.39 -12.64
CA TYR A 108 -14.99 -13.18 -13.39
C TYR A 108 -15.66 -13.51 -14.72
N LYS A 109 -16.87 -12.96 -14.97
CA LYS A 109 -17.68 -13.34 -16.14
C LYS A 109 -17.83 -14.87 -16.20
N SER A 110 -17.48 -15.51 -17.31
CA SER A 110 -17.50 -16.97 -17.45
C SER A 110 -16.19 -17.66 -17.02
N TYR A 111 -15.19 -16.89 -16.57
CA TYR A 111 -13.93 -17.43 -16.10
C TYR A 111 -14.01 -17.88 -14.64
N VAL A 112 -13.50 -19.08 -14.35
CA VAL A 112 -13.29 -19.62 -13.01
C VAL A 112 -11.95 -20.34 -12.98
N GLY A 113 -11.05 -19.93 -12.09
CA GLY A 113 -9.76 -20.60 -11.90
C GLY A 113 -8.67 -19.69 -11.34
N PRO A 114 -7.43 -20.19 -11.27
CA PRO A 114 -6.30 -19.41 -10.79
C PRO A 114 -5.83 -18.40 -11.84
N ALA A 115 -5.59 -17.16 -11.41
CA ALA A 115 -5.15 -16.07 -12.26
C ALA A 115 -4.00 -15.29 -11.64
N ASN A 116 -3.10 -14.78 -12.47
CA ASN A 116 -2.07 -13.83 -12.06
C ASN A 116 -2.35 -12.48 -12.70
N PHE A 117 -2.17 -11.41 -11.95
CA PHE A 117 -2.31 -10.03 -12.42
C PHE A 117 -0.97 -9.32 -12.31
N THR A 118 -0.57 -8.64 -13.37
CA THR A 118 0.56 -7.71 -13.35
C THR A 118 0.08 -6.33 -13.73
N SER A 119 0.76 -5.28 -13.28
CA SER A 119 0.45 -3.91 -13.67
C SER A 119 1.73 -3.11 -13.80
N SER A 120 1.77 -2.27 -14.85
CA SER A 120 2.86 -1.33 -15.10
C SER A 120 2.78 -0.12 -14.15
N THR A 121 1.56 0.26 -13.76
CA THR A 121 1.29 1.43 -12.94
C THR A 121 0.36 1.07 -11.80
N ASN A 122 0.94 1.04 -10.61
CA ASN A 122 0.23 0.96 -9.35
C ASN A 122 0.69 2.14 -8.51
N SER A 123 -0.21 2.75 -7.75
CA SER A 123 0.14 3.84 -6.85
C SER A 123 -0.80 3.84 -5.66
N LEU A 124 -0.28 4.20 -4.50
CA LEU A 124 -0.95 4.23 -3.22
C LEU A 124 -0.72 5.60 -2.62
N LYS A 125 -1.81 6.34 -2.40
CA LYS A 125 -1.79 7.59 -1.66
C LYS A 125 -1.92 7.31 -0.17
N VAL A 126 -0.96 7.79 0.59
CA VAL A 126 -0.91 7.64 2.05
C VAL A 126 -0.85 9.02 2.69
N SER A 127 -1.64 9.22 3.74
CA SER A 127 -1.49 10.35 4.65
C SER A 127 -1.65 9.90 6.09
N CYS A 128 -0.75 10.35 6.95
CA CYS A 128 -0.85 10.19 8.39
C CYS A 128 -0.73 11.53 9.11
N LYS A 129 -1.34 11.57 10.28
CA LYS A 129 -1.29 12.66 11.23
C LYS A 129 -0.55 12.18 12.47
N LEU A 130 0.42 12.96 12.89
CA LEU A 130 1.20 12.78 14.10
C LEU A 130 0.77 13.85 15.09
N VAL A 131 0.32 13.43 16.27
CA VAL A 131 -0.07 14.35 17.35
C VAL A 131 0.94 14.18 18.48
N ASN A 132 1.67 15.26 18.77
CA ASN A 132 2.55 15.34 19.93
C ASN A 132 1.70 15.80 21.12
N HIS A 133 1.47 14.95 22.11
CA HIS A 133 0.79 15.44 23.30
C HIS A 133 1.77 16.25 24.16
N THR A 134 1.23 17.16 24.96
CA THR A 134 1.93 17.99 25.96
C THR A 134 2.75 17.20 27.01
N LYS A 135 2.80 15.86 26.95
CA LYS A 135 3.68 15.02 27.77
C LYS A 135 4.88 14.56 26.93
N PRO A 136 6.12 14.88 27.34
CA PRO A 136 7.32 14.40 26.66
C PRO A 136 7.31 12.89 26.42
N GLY A 137 7.67 12.47 25.20
CA GLY A 137 7.82 11.05 24.83
C GLY A 137 6.55 10.34 24.35
N ARG A 138 5.44 11.05 24.08
CA ARG A 138 4.22 10.45 23.51
C ARG A 138 3.82 11.11 22.19
N CYS A 139 4.19 10.46 21.09
CA CYS A 139 3.68 10.76 19.75
C CYS A 139 2.65 9.70 19.35
N PHE A 140 1.47 10.14 18.92
CA PHE A 140 0.45 9.24 18.36
C PHE A 140 0.36 9.45 16.87
N MET A 141 0.36 8.35 16.13
CA MET A 141 0.13 8.36 14.69
C MET A 141 -1.32 7.97 14.42
N THR A 142 -1.95 8.63 13.45
CA THR A 142 -3.28 8.28 12.97
C THR A 142 -3.28 8.36 11.46
N TRP A 143 -3.66 7.28 10.80
CA TRP A 143 -3.82 7.27 9.34
C TRP A 143 -5.06 8.07 8.95
N GLU A 144 -4.89 9.12 8.15
CA GLU A 144 -5.99 9.94 7.62
C GLU A 144 -6.41 9.44 6.23
N ILE A 145 -5.45 9.03 5.39
CA ILE A 145 -5.72 8.52 4.04
C ILE A 145 -4.89 7.26 3.82
N PHE A 146 -5.56 6.18 3.43
CA PHE A 146 -4.94 5.01 2.83
C PHE A 146 -5.76 4.60 1.61
N LYS A 147 -5.34 5.05 0.42
CA LYS A 147 -6.14 4.89 -0.80
C LYS A 147 -5.28 4.47 -1.99
N LEU A 148 -5.60 3.32 -2.56
CA LEU A 148 -5.06 2.88 -3.84
C LEU A 148 -5.60 3.77 -4.96
N SER A 149 -4.70 4.22 -5.82
CA SER A 149 -5.01 4.92 -7.07
C SER A 149 -5.51 3.93 -8.13
N PRO A 150 -6.23 4.41 -9.17
CA PRO A 150 -6.55 3.58 -10.33
C PRO A 150 -5.31 2.91 -10.89
N PHE A 151 -5.42 1.62 -11.15
CA PHE A 151 -4.37 0.85 -11.80
C PHE A 151 -4.41 1.07 -13.31
N MET A 152 -3.26 1.00 -13.98
CA MET A 152 -3.19 0.91 -15.44
C MET A 152 -2.48 -0.37 -15.87
N ASP A 153 -2.84 -0.85 -17.06
CA ASP A 153 -2.32 -2.06 -17.70
C ASP A 153 -2.35 -3.30 -16.78
N ILE A 154 -3.49 -3.55 -16.13
CA ILE A 154 -3.70 -4.81 -15.40
C ILE A 154 -3.88 -5.94 -16.40
N ILE A 155 -2.79 -6.65 -16.65
CA ILE A 155 -2.80 -7.83 -17.49
C ILE A 155 -3.11 -9.06 -16.64
N MET A 156 -4.22 -9.73 -16.97
CA MET A 156 -4.60 -11.02 -16.43
C MET A 156 -3.94 -12.15 -17.22
N TYR A 157 -3.23 -13.02 -16.53
CA TYR A 157 -2.72 -14.29 -17.04
C TYR A 157 -3.51 -15.44 -16.45
N SER A 158 -3.99 -16.34 -17.31
CA SER A 158 -4.79 -17.49 -16.89
C SER A 158 -4.64 -18.65 -17.86
N ASN A 159 -5.05 -19.83 -17.44
CA ASN A 159 -5.03 -21.02 -18.31
C ASN A 159 -6.14 -21.00 -19.39
N HIS A 160 -7.08 -20.06 -19.33
CA HIS A 160 -8.19 -19.97 -20.28
C HIS A 160 -7.84 -19.03 -21.42
N LYS A 161 -7.81 -19.52 -22.66
CA LYS A 161 -7.37 -18.77 -23.86
C LYS A 161 -8.02 -17.39 -23.99
N ASN A 162 -9.33 -17.28 -23.79
CA ASN A 162 -10.08 -16.02 -23.92
C ASN A 162 -9.82 -14.98 -22.82
N TYR A 163 -9.12 -15.36 -21.75
CA TYR A 163 -8.85 -14.53 -20.57
C TYR A 163 -7.35 -14.42 -20.27
N ASN A 164 -6.48 -15.07 -21.07
CA ASN A 164 -5.05 -14.99 -20.90
C ASN A 164 -4.48 -13.77 -21.64
N ASN A 165 -3.53 -13.09 -21.01
CA ASN A 165 -2.92 -11.86 -21.52
C ASN A 165 -3.94 -10.77 -21.88
N ARG A 166 -5.01 -10.67 -21.07
CA ARG A 166 -6.10 -9.71 -21.28
C ARG A 166 -5.95 -8.55 -20.32
N ASP A 167 -6.03 -7.33 -20.86
CA ASP A 167 -6.19 -6.14 -20.03
C ASP A 167 -7.59 -6.12 -19.41
N ILE A 168 -7.63 -6.04 -18.08
CA ILE A 168 -8.85 -5.96 -17.29
C ILE A 168 -8.86 -4.72 -16.37
N SER A 169 -8.06 -3.70 -16.70
CA SER A 169 -7.89 -2.49 -15.88
C SER A 169 -9.21 -1.81 -15.57
N GLU A 170 -10.07 -1.64 -16.59
CA GLU A 170 -11.37 -1.00 -16.42
C GLU A 170 -12.25 -1.75 -15.42
N GLU A 171 -12.30 -3.08 -15.50
CA GLU A 171 -13.13 -3.88 -14.63
C GLU A 171 -12.56 -3.96 -13.21
N VAL A 172 -11.24 -4.03 -13.04
CA VAL A 172 -10.62 -3.98 -11.70
C VAL A 172 -10.84 -2.62 -11.05
N ASN A 173 -10.65 -1.52 -11.78
CA ASN A 173 -10.85 -0.17 -11.26
C ASN A 173 -12.31 0.12 -10.93
N ARG A 174 -13.26 -0.44 -11.68
CA ARG A 174 -14.69 -0.25 -11.44
C ARG A 174 -15.24 -1.13 -10.33
N ASP A 175 -14.88 -2.42 -10.32
CA ASP A 175 -15.60 -3.42 -9.54
C ASP A 175 -14.79 -3.94 -8.32
N ILE A 176 -13.46 -3.78 -8.28
CA ILE A 176 -12.60 -4.27 -7.17
C ILE A 176 -11.98 -3.13 -6.37
N LEU A 177 -11.38 -2.14 -7.05
CA LEU A 177 -10.67 -1.04 -6.41
C LEU A 177 -11.53 -0.29 -5.36
N PRO A 178 -12.83 -0.03 -5.60
CA PRO A 178 -13.68 0.60 -4.57
C PRO A 178 -13.81 -0.23 -3.31
N GLU A 179 -13.98 -1.55 -3.43
CA GLU A 179 -14.09 -2.46 -2.28
C GLU A 179 -12.75 -2.61 -1.54
N LEU A 180 -11.62 -2.66 -2.26
CA LEU A 180 -10.28 -2.62 -1.66
C LEU A 180 -10.07 -1.33 -0.84
N ASN A 181 -10.40 -0.18 -1.42
CA ASN A 181 -10.28 1.10 -0.74
C ASN A 181 -11.22 1.21 0.45
N LYS A 182 -12.44 0.67 0.35
CA LYS A 182 -13.39 0.60 1.47
C LYS A 182 -12.85 -0.31 2.58
N PHE A 183 -12.31 -1.48 2.24
CA PHE A 183 -11.69 -2.39 3.19
C PHE A 183 -10.58 -1.70 3.99
N MET A 184 -9.63 -1.06 3.30
CA MET A 184 -8.50 -0.37 3.95
C MET A 184 -8.94 0.77 4.86
N ASN A 185 -10.03 1.48 4.51
CA ASN A 185 -10.61 2.54 5.33
C ASN A 185 -11.49 2.03 6.49
N SER A 186 -12.04 0.81 6.40
CA SER A 186 -12.96 0.23 7.40
C SER A 186 -12.27 -0.53 8.54
N TYR A 187 -11.04 -1.00 8.31
CA TYR A 187 -10.26 -1.66 9.36
C TYR A 187 -9.74 -0.64 10.38
N LYS A 188 -9.67 -1.07 11.65
CA LYS A 188 -9.14 -0.37 12.84
C LYS A 188 -7.64 0.04 12.74
N TYR A 189 -7.11 0.36 11.57
CA TYR A 189 -5.80 0.99 11.43
C TYR A 189 -5.80 2.44 11.99
N GLN A 190 -6.97 3.03 12.26
CA GLN A 190 -7.12 4.37 12.85
C GLN A 190 -6.81 4.45 14.37
N LYS A 191 -6.42 3.35 15.04
CA LYS A 191 -6.24 3.33 16.52
C LYS A 191 -4.91 2.74 17.01
N PHE A 192 -3.85 2.79 16.20
CA PHE A 192 -2.50 2.42 16.64
C PHE A 192 -1.54 3.59 16.49
#